data_AF-A0A957P474-F1
#
_entry.id   AF-A0A957P474-F1
#
_cell.length_a   1.000
_cell.length_b   1.000
_cell.length_c   1.000
_cell.angle_alpha   90.00
_cell.angle_beta   90.00
_cell.angle_gamma   90.00
#
_symmetry.space_group_name_H-M   'P 1'
#
loop_
_entity.id
_entity.type
_entity.pdbx_description
1 polymer ?
#
loop_
_entity_poly.entity_id
_entity_poly.type
_entity_poly.pdbx_seq_one_letter_code
_entity_poly.pdbx_strand_id
1 'polypeptide(L)' 'QIGSELYLALGTVKAHLNHIFQKLAVQSRTEAVVRAMDLDLL' A
#
# COMPACT_ATOMS: atom_id res chain seq x y z
N GLN A 1 10.18 -3.42 -7.76
CA GLN A 1 10.80 -4.49 -6.96
C GLN A 1 9.78 -5.46 -6.38
N ILE A 2 8.87 -5.05 -5.48
CA ILE A 2 7.91 -5.99 -4.85
C ILE A 2 7.12 -6.84 -5.88
N GLY A 3 6.63 -6.23 -6.96
CA GLY A 3 5.91 -6.99 -8.00
C GLY A 3 6.76 -8.06 -8.69
N SER A 4 8.02 -7.78 -9.00
CA SER A 4 8.90 -8.77 -9.64
C SER A 4 9.30 -9.90 -8.70
N GLU A 5 9.48 -9.61 -7.41
CA GLU A 5 9.81 -10.61 -6.38
C GLU A 5 8.64 -11.56 -6.08
N LEU A 6 7.41 -11.07 -6.23
CA LEU A 6 6.19 -11.84 -5.99
C LEU A 6 5.53 -12.38 -7.27
N TYR A 7 6.20 -12.26 -8.43
CA TYR A 7 5.65 -12.63 -9.74
C TYR A 7 4.30 -11.95 -10.07
N LEU A 8 4.11 -10.72 -9.59
CA LEU A 8 2.91 -9.91 -9.79
C LEU A 8 3.11 -8.84 -10.87
N ALA A 9 2.05 -8.63 -11.66
CA ALA A 9 1.99 -7.50 -12.57
C ALA A 9 1.98 -6.16 -11.81
N LEU A 10 2.54 -5.12 -12.43
CA LEU A 10 2.56 -3.76 -11.87
C LEU A 10 1.14 -3.25 -11.57
N GLY A 11 0.17 -3.59 -12.42
CA GLY A 11 -1.25 -3.24 -12.22
C GLY A 11 -1.82 -3.81 -10.92
N THR A 12 -1.46 -5.06 -10.58
CA THR A 12 -1.89 -5.71 -9.34
C THR A 12 -1.37 -4.98 -8.11
N VAL A 13 -0.07 -4.61 -8.11
CA VAL A 13 0.53 -3.84 -7.01
C VAL A 13 -0.17 -2.48 -6.85
N LYS A 14 -0.45 -1.78 -7.96
CA LYS A 14 -1.18 -0.50 -7.94
C LYS A 14 -2.59 -0.64 -7.39
N ALA A 15 -3.32 -1.69 -7.78
CA ALA A 15 -4.66 -1.95 -7.27
C ALA A 15 -4.66 -2.16 -5.74
N HIS A 16 -3.71 -2.95 -5.23
CA HIS A 16 -3.57 -3.15 -3.78
C HIS A 16 -3.23 -1.85 -3.03
N LEU A 17 -2.31 -1.03 -3.56
CA LEU A 17 -2.00 0.27 -2.97
C LEU A 17 -3.22 1.18 -2.92
N ASN A 18 -3.99 1.26 -4.00
CA ASN A 18 -5.22 2.04 -4.03
C ASN A 18 -6.23 1.58 -2.97
N HIS A 19 -6.42 0.26 -2.82
CA HIS A 19 -7.31 -0.27 -1.78
C HIS A 19 -6.81 0.05 -0.36
N ILE A 20 -5.50 -0.03 -0.12
CA ILE A 20 -4.91 0.34 1.18
C ILE A 20 -5.12 1.83 1.44
N PHE A 21 -4.88 2.68 0.45
CA PHE A 21 -5.05 4.12 0.59
C PHE A 21 -6.49 4.50 0.91
N GLN A 22 -7.46 3.86 0.26
CA GLN A 22 -8.88 4.05 0.57
C GLN A 22 -9.22 3.60 2.00
N LYS A 23 -8.73 2.44 2.43
CA LYS A 23 -8.98 1.92 3.79
C LYS A 23 -8.36 2.80 4.88
N LEU A 24 -7.19 3.37 4.61
CA LEU A 24 -6.47 4.23 5.56
C LEU A 24 -6.82 5.71 5.41
N ALA A 25 -7.63 6.08 4.40
CA ALA A 25 -7.98 7.46 4.06
C ALA A 25 -6.77 8.38 3.81
N VAL A 26 -5.80 7.91 3.02
CA VAL A 26 -4.53 8.61 2.70
C VAL A 26 -4.33 8.73 1.18
N GLN A 27 -3.38 9.56 0.74
CA GLN A 27 -3.13 9.83 -0.68
C GLN A 27 -1.75 9.39 -1.17
N SER A 28 -0.83 9.06 -0.26
CA SER A 28 0.54 8.67 -0.62
C SER A 28 1.00 7.42 0.13
N ARG A 29 2.02 6.76 -0.43
CA ARG A 29 2.64 5.59 0.20
C ARG A 29 3.26 5.95 1.56
N THR A 30 3.85 7.14 1.67
CA THR A 30 4.47 7.61 2.91
C THR A 30 3.41 7.82 4.00
N GLU A 31 2.31 8.51 3.68
CA GLU A 31 1.18 8.67 4.60
C GLU A 31 0.59 7.32 5.03
N ALA A 32 0.47 6.36 4.09
CA ALA A 32 -0.04 5.04 4.41
C ALA A 32 0.83 4.29 5.44
N VAL A 33 2.16 4.42 5.35
CA VAL A 33 3.08 3.82 6.33
C VAL A 33 2.94 4.51 7.68
N VAL A 34 2.97 5.84 7.73
CA VAL A 34 2.79 6.59 8.99
C VAL A 34 1.46 6.24 9.65
N ARG A 35 0.37 6.26 8.89
CA ARG A 35 -0.97 5.94 9.38
C ARG A 35 -1.09 4.52 9.89
N ALA A 36 -0.43 3.56 9.24
CA ALA A 36 -0.43 2.17 9.68
C ALA A 36 0.40 1.96 10.96
N MET A 37 1.49 2.72 11.17
CA MET A 37 2.22 2.74 12.44
C MET A 37 1.35 3.33 13.58
N ASP A 38 0.65 4.44 13.33
CA ASP A 38 -0.25 5.06 14.32
C ASP A 38 -1.40 4.14 14.74
N LEU A 39 -1.77 3.19 13.87
CA LEU A 39 -2.84 2.21 14.09
C LEU A 39 -2.33 0.84 14.56
N ASP A 40 -1.02 0.67 14.74
CA ASP A 40 -0.39 -0.61 15.11
C ASP A 40 -0.71 -1.76 14.11
N LEU A 41 -0.64 -1.45 12.82
CA LEU A 41 -0.94 -2.38 11.71
C LEU A 41 0.31 -2.86 10.94
N LEU A 42 1.52 -2.54 11.44
CA LEU A 42 2.81 -2.85 10.81
C LEU A 42 3.76 -3.57 11.74
#